data_AF-A0A349SJA9-F1
#
_entry.id   AF-A0A349SJA9-F1
#
_cell.length_a   1.000
_cell.length_b   1.000
_cell.length_c   1.000
_cell.angle_alpha   90.00
_cell.angle_beta   90.00
_cell.angle_gamma   90.00
#
_symmetry.space_group_name_H-M   'P 1'
#
loop_
_entity.id
_entity.type
_entity.pdbx_description
1 polymer ?
#
loop_
_entity_poly.entity_id
_entity_poly.type
_entity_poly.pdbx_seq_one_letter_code
_entity_poly.pdbx_strand_id
1 'polypeptide(L)'
;PDRLPLKRLRSGQPVVAADEAPWSNRVHVDDLCRACLAAARIENPHAIYNVSDGHPSTMTDFFFQAAKALGLPRPPTISAARAQATLSEGMLSYLAESKRIDNTRMRNHLRIDPEFPDLARGFADAVRRSTQA
;
A
#
# COMPACT_ATOMS: atom_id res chain seq x y z
N PRO A 1 -0.35 -1.68 14.89
CA PRO A 1 0.26 -2.94 15.38
C PRO A 1 0.20 -4.08 14.36
N ASP A 2 -0.98 -4.44 13.83
CA ASP A 2 -1.15 -5.65 12.97
C ASP A 2 -1.04 -5.45 11.45
N ARG A 3 -0.52 -4.30 11.01
CA ARG A 3 -0.45 -3.95 9.57
C ARG A 3 0.89 -4.32 8.91
N LEU A 4 1.89 -4.71 9.69
CA LEU A 4 3.19 -5.14 9.18
C LEU A 4 3.10 -6.58 8.65
N PRO A 5 3.61 -6.89 7.43
CA PRO A 5 3.51 -8.22 6.84
C PRO A 5 4.51 -9.25 7.43
N LEU A 6 4.75 -9.21 8.74
CA LEU A 6 5.77 -10.01 9.43
C LEU A 6 5.63 -11.51 9.17
N LYS A 7 4.43 -12.07 9.32
CA LYS A 7 4.18 -13.50 9.08
C LYS A 7 4.49 -13.89 7.63
N ARG A 8 4.11 -13.03 6.68
CA ARG A 8 4.27 -13.25 5.25
C ARG A 8 5.71 -13.13 4.78
N LEU A 9 6.49 -12.25 5.41
CA LEU A 9 7.92 -12.10 5.17
C LEU A 9 8.73 -13.24 5.81
N ARG A 10 8.43 -13.58 7.08
CA ARG A 10 9.12 -14.66 7.80
C ARG A 10 8.91 -16.04 7.17
N SER A 11 7.75 -16.28 6.55
CA SER A 11 7.51 -17.54 5.82
C SER A 11 8.23 -17.62 4.48
N GLY A 12 8.86 -16.54 4.01
CA GLY A 12 9.69 -16.54 2.81
C GLY A 12 8.93 -16.83 1.50
N GLN A 13 7.60 -16.76 1.49
CA GLN A 13 6.87 -17.06 0.26
C GLN A 13 7.20 -16.01 -0.81
N PRO A 14 7.29 -16.41 -2.10
CA PRO A 14 7.72 -15.52 -3.16
C PRO A 14 6.71 -14.40 -3.43
N VAL A 15 7.17 -13.36 -4.10
CA VAL A 15 6.35 -12.30 -4.70
C VAL A 15 6.49 -12.33 -6.22
N VAL A 16 5.57 -11.71 -6.96
CA VAL A 16 5.69 -11.61 -8.42
C VAL A 16 6.90 -10.75 -8.78
N ALA A 17 7.58 -11.05 -9.88
CA ALA A 17 8.67 -10.24 -10.40
C ALA A 17 8.22 -8.78 -10.57
N ALA A 18 9.10 -7.81 -10.29
CA ALA A 18 8.71 -6.41 -10.15
C ALA A 18 8.18 -5.79 -11.46
N ASP A 19 8.67 -6.27 -12.60
CA ASP A 19 8.29 -5.91 -13.96
C ASP A 19 6.97 -6.54 -14.43
N GLU A 20 6.53 -7.62 -13.77
CA GLU A 20 5.27 -8.31 -14.04
C GLU A 20 4.21 -8.04 -12.95
N ALA A 21 4.57 -7.33 -11.88
CA ALA A 21 3.70 -7.08 -10.75
C ALA A 21 2.70 -5.96 -11.05
N PRO A 22 1.40 -6.15 -10.73
CA PRO A 22 0.38 -5.14 -10.96
C PRO A 22 0.58 -3.92 -10.05
N TRP A 23 0.07 -2.77 -10.52
CA TRP A 23 0.05 -1.53 -9.75
C TRP A 23 -0.94 -1.61 -8.60
N SER A 24 -0.53 -1.09 -7.45
CA SER A 24 -1.38 -0.90 -6.29
C SER A 24 -1.24 0.53 -5.77
N ASN A 25 -2.23 0.95 -4.98
CA ASN A 25 -2.31 2.29 -4.41
C ASN A 25 -2.49 2.12 -2.91
N ARG A 26 -1.88 3.01 -2.14
CA ARG A 26 -1.88 2.91 -0.68
C ARG A 26 -2.20 4.25 -0.06
N VAL A 27 -2.60 4.20 1.20
CA VAL A 27 -2.77 5.36 2.05
C VAL A 27 -2.43 4.94 3.47
N HIS A 28 -1.73 5.82 4.19
CA HIS A 28 -1.51 5.61 5.62
C HIS A 28 -2.81 5.83 6.40
N VAL A 29 -3.01 5.09 7.49
CA VAL A 29 -4.28 5.14 8.24
C VAL A 29 -4.61 6.55 8.75
N ASP A 30 -3.61 7.30 9.21
CA ASP A 30 -3.81 8.66 9.70
C ASP A 30 -4.19 9.62 8.57
N ASP A 31 -3.60 9.47 7.38
CA ASP A 31 -3.95 10.28 6.21
C ASP A 31 -5.36 9.95 5.70
N LEU A 32 -5.75 8.67 5.74
CA LEU A 32 -7.12 8.26 5.44
C LEU A 32 -8.11 8.88 6.43
N CYS A 33 -7.82 8.83 7.73
CA CYS A 33 -8.66 9.47 8.75
C CYS A 33 -8.77 10.98 8.53
N ARG A 34 -7.65 11.66 8.24
CA ARG A 34 -7.63 13.11 7.92
C ARG A 34 -8.51 13.41 6.71
N ALA A 35 -8.41 12.62 5.64
CA ALA A 35 -9.25 12.78 4.45
C ALA A 35 -10.74 12.56 4.74
N CYS A 36 -11.10 11.52 5.50
CA CYS A 36 -12.49 11.27 5.90
C CYS A 36 -13.06 12.42 6.74
N LEU A 37 -12.30 12.92 7.72
CA LEU A 37 -12.71 14.04 8.57
C LEU A 37 -12.85 15.34 7.78
N ALA A 38 -11.95 15.61 6.84
CA ALA A 38 -12.04 16.77 5.95
C ALA A 38 -13.29 16.68 5.06
N ALA A 39 -13.53 15.51 4.45
CA ALA A 39 -14.70 15.28 3.60
C ALA A 39 -16.04 15.44 4.36
N ALA A 40 -16.06 15.07 5.65
CA ALA A 40 -17.24 15.21 6.50
C ALA A 40 -17.52 16.66 6.95
N ARG A 41 -16.55 17.57 6.83
CA ARG A 41 -16.62 18.94 7.36
C ARG A 41 -16.62 20.03 6.30
N ILE A 42 -16.23 19.70 5.07
CA ILE A 42 -16.15 20.67 3.98
C ILE A 42 -17.55 21.09 3.52
N GLU A 43 -17.67 22.35 3.11
CA GLU A 43 -18.85 22.82 2.40
C GLU A 43 -18.89 22.23 0.99
N ASN A 44 -20.06 21.78 0.53
CA ASN A 44 -20.27 21.21 -0.81
C ASN A 44 -19.36 20.01 -1.16
N PRO A 45 -19.41 18.90 -0.39
CA PRO A 45 -18.57 17.75 -0.67
C PRO A 45 -18.92 17.13 -2.05
N HIS A 46 -17.89 16.67 -2.76
CA HIS A 46 -18.10 15.76 -3.88
C HIS A 46 -18.64 14.41 -3.40
N ALA A 47 -19.37 13.72 -4.29
CA ALA A 47 -19.89 12.38 -4.01
C ALA A 47 -18.79 11.34 -3.73
N ILE A 48 -17.63 11.47 -4.37
CA ILE A 48 -16.53 10.48 -4.29
C ILE A 48 -15.18 11.20 -4.23
N TYR A 49 -14.29 10.68 -3.39
CA TYR A 49 -12.86 11.01 -3.35
C TYR A 49 -12.03 9.74 -3.47
N ASN A 50 -11.03 9.76 -4.36
CA ASN A 50 -9.97 8.78 -4.35
C ASN A 50 -8.91 9.21 -3.34
N VAL A 51 -8.63 8.36 -2.38
CA VAL A 51 -7.70 8.64 -1.28
C VAL A 51 -6.48 7.73 -1.42
N SER A 52 -5.33 8.31 -1.70
CA SER A 52 -4.01 7.66 -1.73
C SER A 52 -2.90 8.62 -1.32
N ASP A 53 -1.74 8.06 -1.01
CA ASP A 53 -0.47 8.77 -0.84
C ASP A 53 0.02 9.48 -2.11
N GLY A 54 -0.52 9.15 -3.28
CA GLY A 54 -0.09 9.69 -4.58
C GLY A 54 1.18 9.05 -5.13
N HIS A 55 1.66 7.97 -4.51
CA HIS A 55 2.86 7.23 -4.89
C HIS A 55 2.51 5.76 -5.22
N PRO A 56 1.85 5.52 -6.37
CA PRO A 56 1.48 4.16 -6.77
C PRO A 56 2.73 3.28 -6.90
N SER A 57 2.67 2.09 -6.33
CA SER A 57 3.75 1.10 -6.38
C SER A 57 3.21 -0.32 -6.38
N THR A 58 4.02 -1.28 -6.78
CA THR A 58 3.58 -2.67 -6.90
C THR A 58 3.45 -3.35 -5.53
N MET A 59 2.78 -4.51 -5.49
CA MET A 59 2.79 -5.34 -4.28
C MET A 59 4.21 -5.86 -3.94
N THR A 60 5.02 -6.09 -4.97
CA THR A 60 6.42 -6.49 -4.84
C THR A 60 7.25 -5.41 -4.16
N ASP A 61 7.13 -4.15 -4.60
CA ASP A 61 7.82 -3.02 -3.97
C ASP A 61 7.42 -2.87 -2.50
N PHE A 62 6.13 -3.02 -2.18
CA PHE A 62 5.66 -3.03 -0.79
C PHE A 62 6.35 -4.09 0.09
N PHE A 63 6.47 -5.33 -0.39
CA PHE A 63 7.15 -6.37 0.39
C PHE A 63 8.66 -6.14 0.49
N PHE A 64 9.29 -5.57 -0.54
CA PHE A 64 10.71 -5.21 -0.47
C PHE A 64 10.98 -4.08 0.53
N GLN A 65 10.17 -3.02 0.49
CA GLN A 65 10.24 -1.90 1.42
C GLN A 65 9.92 -2.34 2.85
N ALA A 66 8.93 -3.22 3.03
CA ALA A 66 8.63 -3.82 4.33
C ALA A 66 9.80 -4.64 4.88
N ALA A 67 10.39 -5.52 4.06
CA ALA A 67 11.53 -6.33 4.45
C ALA A 67 12.72 -5.45 4.87
N LYS A 68 13.01 -4.41 4.08
CA LYS A 68 14.04 -3.41 4.39
C LYS A 68 13.78 -2.70 5.72
N ALA A 69 12.57 -2.19 5.94
CA ALA A 69 12.21 -1.47 7.16
C ALA A 69 12.26 -2.37 8.42
N LEU A 70 12.02 -3.67 8.26
CA LEU A 70 12.00 -4.66 9.33
C LEU A 70 13.33 -5.39 9.53
N GLY A 71 14.37 -5.11 8.72
CA GLY A 71 15.64 -5.84 8.75
C GLY A 71 15.51 -7.32 8.39
N LEU A 72 14.51 -7.69 7.58
CA LEU A 72 14.25 -9.06 7.15
C LEU A 72 14.81 -9.33 5.73
N PRO A 73 15.09 -10.59 5.38
CA PRO A 73 15.50 -10.95 4.03
C PRO A 73 14.46 -10.53 2.98
N ARG A 74 14.95 -10.04 1.84
CA ARG A 74 14.12 -9.74 0.69
C ARG A 74 13.45 -11.03 0.19
N PRO A 75 12.11 -11.07 -0.02
CA PRO A 75 11.44 -12.23 -0.58
C PRO A 75 11.94 -12.60 -1.98
N PRO A 76 12.00 -13.90 -2.32
CA PRO A 76 12.31 -14.34 -3.68
C PRO A 76 11.21 -13.91 -4.66
N THR A 77 11.55 -13.80 -5.94
CA THR A 77 10.61 -13.44 -7.01
C THR A 77 10.26 -14.64 -7.89
N ILE A 78 9.02 -14.70 -8.37
CA ILE A 78 8.54 -15.66 -9.38
C ILE A 78 7.83 -14.94 -10.51
N SER A 79 7.70 -15.57 -11.68
CA SER A 79 6.93 -14.99 -12.77
C SER A 79 5.43 -14.94 -12.44
N ALA A 80 4.70 -14.03 -13.10
CA ALA A 80 3.25 -13.94 -13.02
C ALA A 80 2.58 -15.25 -13.45
N ALA A 81 3.08 -15.93 -14.49
CA ALA A 81 2.57 -17.23 -14.92
C ALA A 81 2.72 -18.30 -13.82
N ARG A 82 3.87 -18.33 -13.13
CA ARG A 82 4.10 -19.27 -12.01
C ARG A 82 3.23 -18.91 -10.82
N ALA A 83 3.03 -17.62 -10.54
CA ALA A 83 2.12 -17.15 -9.52
C ALA A 83 0.67 -17.57 -9.84
N GLN A 84 0.24 -17.47 -11.09
CA GLN A 84 -1.08 -17.92 -11.55
C GLN A 84 -1.33 -19.40 -11.22
N ALA A 85 -0.32 -20.24 -11.40
CA ALA A 85 -0.41 -21.69 -11.17
C ALA A 85 -0.32 -22.10 -9.69
N THR A 86 0.12 -21.21 -8.79
CA THR A 86 0.44 -21.56 -7.39
C THR A 86 -0.38 -20.80 -6.35
N LEU A 87 -1.02 -19.70 -6.73
CA LEU A 87 -1.81 -18.87 -5.84
C LEU A 87 -3.29 -19.28 -5.84
N SER A 88 -3.96 -19.11 -4.69
CA SER A 88 -5.41 -19.31 -4.57
C SER A 88 -6.19 -18.28 -5.40
N GLU A 89 -7.43 -18.61 -5.79
CA GLU A 89 -8.30 -17.74 -6.59
C GLU A 89 -8.45 -16.31 -6.04
N GLY A 90 -8.54 -16.16 -4.71
CA GLY A 90 -8.60 -14.84 -4.07
C GLY A 90 -7.34 -14.00 -4.27
N MET A 91 -6.16 -14.63 -4.34
CA MET A 91 -4.90 -13.94 -4.66
C MET A 91 -4.77 -13.65 -6.16
N LEU A 92 -5.36 -14.49 -7.02
CA LEU A 92 -5.40 -14.27 -8.47
C LEU A 92 -6.27 -13.07 -8.86
N SER A 93 -7.40 -12.87 -8.18
CA SER A 93 -8.23 -11.67 -8.38
C SER A 93 -7.45 -10.39 -8.09
N TYR A 94 -6.56 -10.41 -7.09
CA TYR A 94 -5.68 -9.27 -6.79
C TYR A 94 -4.62 -9.05 -7.89
N LEU A 95 -4.14 -10.12 -8.53
CA LEU A 95 -3.20 -10.02 -9.64
C LEU A 95 -3.85 -9.50 -10.93
N ALA A 96 -5.15 -9.70 -11.09
CA ALA A 96 -5.90 -9.26 -12.27
C ALA A 96 -6.19 -7.74 -12.29
N GLU A 97 -6.03 -7.05 -11.16
CA GLU A 97 -6.35 -5.63 -11.00
C GLU A 97 -5.06 -4.78 -10.97
N SER A 98 -4.88 -3.93 -11.97
CA SER A 98 -3.74 -3.02 -12.08
C SER A 98 -4.22 -1.62 -12.41
N LYS A 99 -4.41 -0.81 -11.35
CA LYS A 99 -4.94 0.56 -11.47
C LYS A 99 -4.01 1.54 -10.75
N ARG A 100 -3.90 2.75 -11.29
CA ARG A 100 -3.25 3.90 -10.64
C ARG A 100 -4.32 4.95 -10.42
N ILE A 101 -4.49 5.39 -9.17
CA ILE A 101 -5.58 6.31 -8.83
C ILE A 101 -5.05 7.76 -8.80
N ASP A 102 -5.83 8.65 -9.40
CA ASP A 102 -5.62 10.09 -9.29
C ASP A 102 -6.25 10.61 -7.99
N ASN A 103 -5.42 11.20 -7.13
CA ASN A 103 -5.81 11.80 -5.86
C ASN A 103 -5.92 13.34 -5.91
N THR A 104 -5.85 13.95 -7.10
CA THR A 104 -5.90 15.40 -7.31
C THR A 104 -7.12 16.03 -6.63
N ARG A 105 -8.28 15.37 -6.66
CA ARG A 105 -9.50 15.86 -5.98
C ARG A 105 -9.35 15.92 -4.47
N MET A 106 -8.72 14.91 -3.85
CA MET A 106 -8.43 14.92 -2.42
C MET A 106 -7.48 16.08 -2.08
N ARG A 107 -6.40 16.24 -2.84
CA ARG A 107 -5.38 17.27 -2.57
C ARG A 107 -5.93 18.69 -2.76
N ASN A 108 -6.70 18.92 -3.82
CA ASN A 108 -7.16 20.26 -4.17
C ASN A 108 -8.43 20.66 -3.42
N HIS A 109 -9.40 19.75 -3.30
CA HIS A 109 -10.69 20.08 -2.69
C HIS A 109 -10.65 19.92 -1.17
N LEU A 110 -10.16 18.78 -0.67
CA LEU A 110 -10.06 18.54 0.77
C LEU A 110 -8.83 19.21 1.41
N ARG A 111 -7.93 19.79 0.60
CA ARG A 111 -6.67 20.41 1.05
C ARG A 111 -5.81 19.46 1.90
N ILE A 112 -5.86 18.17 1.59
CA ILE A 112 -5.07 17.14 2.26
C ILE A 112 -3.81 16.86 1.45
N ASP A 113 -2.67 17.23 2.01
CA ASP A 113 -1.38 16.69 1.62
C ASP A 113 -1.01 15.51 2.53
N PRO A 114 -0.72 14.31 1.99
CA PRO A 114 -0.37 13.14 2.78
C PRO A 114 0.86 13.41 3.65
N GLU A 115 0.74 13.15 4.96
CA GLU A 115 1.90 13.18 5.86
C GLU A 115 2.83 12.00 5.60
N PHE A 116 2.29 10.90 5.05
CA PHE A 116 3.00 9.70 4.66
C PHE A 116 2.88 9.51 3.14
N PRO A 117 3.64 10.29 2.33
CA PRO A 117 3.50 10.33 0.88
C PRO A 117 4.14 9.14 0.15
N ASP A 118 4.78 8.23 0.89
CA ASP A 118 5.42 7.04 0.33
C ASP A 118 5.49 5.89 1.36
N LEU A 119 5.87 4.71 0.85
CA LEU A 119 6.06 3.52 1.66
C LEU A 119 7.16 3.66 2.70
N ALA A 120 8.23 4.41 2.41
CA ALA A 120 9.36 4.52 3.33
C ALA A 120 8.94 5.22 4.61
N ARG A 121 8.21 6.34 4.50
CA ARG A 121 7.68 7.09 5.64
C ARG A 121 6.57 6.32 6.35
N GLY A 122 5.68 5.67 5.60
CA GLY A 122 4.62 4.82 6.15
C GLY A 122 5.17 3.64 6.97
N PHE A 123 6.21 2.95 6.48
CA PHE A 123 6.84 1.86 7.23
C PHE A 123 7.67 2.34 8.41
N ALA A 124 8.39 3.47 8.30
CA ALA A 124 9.11 4.05 9.43
C ALA A 124 8.17 4.31 10.62
N ASP A 125 6.98 4.86 10.34
CA ASP A 125 5.96 5.06 11.36
C ASP A 125 5.36 3.75 11.89
N ALA A 126 5.02 2.81 11.00
CA ALA A 126 4.49 1.51 11.42
C ALA A 126 5.46 0.75 12.33
N VAL A 127 6.77 0.78 12.03
CA VAL A 127 7.82 0.18 12.86
C VAL A 127 7.91 0.90 14.20
N ARG A 128 7.95 2.24 14.20
CA ARG A 128 7.97 3.04 15.44
C ARG A 128 6.77 2.76 16.34
N ARG A 129 5.57 2.63 15.79
CA ARG A 129 4.36 2.28 16.57
C ARG A 129 4.36 0.85 17.08
N SER A 130 5.09 -0.06 16.41
CA SER A 130 5.18 -1.46 16.83
C SER A 130 6.16 -1.71 17.97
N THR A 131 7.11 -0.80 18.21
CA THR A 131 8.08 -0.90 19.31
C THR A 131 7.62 -0.17 20.58
N GLN A 132 6.60 0.68 20.47
CA GLN A 132 6.01 1.43 21.59
C GLN A 132 4.78 0.76 22.21
N ALA A 133 4.25 -0.28 21.57
CA ALA A 133 3.10 -1.07 22.02
C ALA A 133 3.58 -2.36 22.69
#